data_AF-A0A8J7E0D0-F1
#
_entry.id   AF-A0A8J7E0D0-F1
#
_cell.length_a   1.000
_cell.length_b   1.000
_cell.length_c   1.000
_cell.angle_alpha   90.00
_cell.angle_beta   90.00
_cell.angle_gamma   90.00
#
_symmetry.space_group_name_H-M   'P 1'
#
loop_
_entity.id
_entity.type
_entity.pdbx_description
1 polymer ?
#
loop_
_entity_poly.entity_id
_entity_poly.type
_entity_poly.pdbx_seq_one_letter_code
_entity_poly.pdbx_strand_id
1 'polypeptide(L)'
;MVQSKFLKIALDAGHGVSRDGGAEGIQREEAMIDAVMLPLKKRLLQMNVICIEVRPESASSVKDSLDKRTDKANAQRCDLYLSLHFNKYNGSASGTEVFAASSAGWKIAQRIVNNIAKLGFKNRGVKDGKHLAVLRQTLMPAVLVEGCFCDSQEDVALFDPEKMADAIATGLLNRQLPATNLNLKLTTETWLKTSTAQSSTLPDEDKQRVYPSKLPIESWKEADGNHVLVELKVPLRGRTEWFAFADHCEIEENGKPLILSPRDDAPILDRDAIEIPAQPADRGKRIIVLGRELYANEPIAAGTFYVDGLEVKGGHFTWAEFLHGGERIPQNEQHFINLIALAKRAEWTRTKLGGLPMLVTSAFRPDPWNRQAGGSSLSTHKDGRAIDFTTERPSRQNWRILDPIFPGGLGIYSRFPQMAHIDIRPYRARW
;
A
#
# COMPACT_ATOMS: atom_id res chain seq x y z
N MET A 1 -33.79 10.32 -18.12
CA MET A 1 -32.78 9.89 -17.14
C MET A 1 -31.56 10.77 -17.32
N VAL A 2 -31.22 11.61 -16.34
CA VAL A 2 -29.97 12.38 -16.37
C VAL A 2 -28.87 11.44 -15.87
N GLN A 3 -28.01 10.95 -16.76
CA GLN A 3 -26.78 10.27 -16.33
C GLN A 3 -26.00 11.27 -15.46
N SER A 4 -25.73 10.91 -14.21
CA SER A 4 -24.81 11.67 -13.37
C SER A 4 -23.43 11.63 -14.03
N LYS A 5 -23.06 12.67 -14.77
CA LYS A 5 -21.74 12.78 -15.38
C LYS A 5 -20.72 12.95 -14.25
N PHE A 6 -19.94 11.91 -13.97
CA PHE A 6 -18.79 12.02 -13.08
C PHE A 6 -17.80 13.05 -13.64
N LEU A 7 -17.30 13.92 -12.77
CA LEU A 7 -16.28 14.91 -13.15
C LEU A 7 -14.97 14.17 -13.47
N LYS A 8 -14.37 14.44 -14.63
CA LYS A 8 -13.09 13.86 -15.04
C LYS A 8 -11.97 14.90 -14.97
N ILE A 9 -10.92 14.63 -14.21
CA ILE A 9 -9.78 15.54 -14.05
C ILE A 9 -8.51 14.88 -14.56
N ALA A 10 -7.81 15.55 -15.47
CA ALA A 10 -6.44 15.20 -15.85
C ALA A 10 -5.50 15.63 -14.72
N LEU A 11 -4.77 14.67 -14.15
CA LEU A 11 -3.72 14.91 -13.17
C LEU A 11 -2.38 14.76 -13.85
N ASP A 12 -1.71 15.90 -14.02
CA ASP A 12 -0.39 16.01 -14.59
C ASP A 12 0.65 16.12 -13.47
N ALA A 13 1.36 15.03 -13.24
CA ALA A 13 2.50 15.03 -12.36
C ALA A 13 3.69 15.58 -13.17
N GLY A 14 4.13 16.82 -12.89
CA GLY A 14 5.19 17.49 -13.64
C GLY A 14 6.45 16.63 -13.78
N HIS A 15 7.20 16.80 -14.87
CA HIS A 15 8.47 16.10 -15.10
C HIS A 15 8.35 14.56 -15.05
N GLY A 16 9.44 13.84 -14.74
CA GLY A 16 9.44 12.40 -14.52
C GLY A 16 9.81 11.55 -15.74
N VAL A 17 10.39 12.14 -16.78
CA VAL A 17 10.99 11.42 -17.91
C VAL A 17 12.38 11.96 -18.23
N SER A 18 13.24 11.15 -18.84
CA SER A 18 14.68 11.45 -19.00
C SER A 18 15.02 12.78 -19.71
N ARG A 19 14.11 13.30 -20.54
CA ARG A 19 14.28 14.57 -21.27
C ARG A 19 13.48 15.74 -20.69
N ASP A 20 12.81 15.53 -19.56
CA ASP A 20 11.96 16.48 -18.84
C ASP A 20 12.06 16.16 -17.34
N GLY A 21 13.21 16.51 -16.77
CA GLY A 21 13.51 16.39 -15.34
C GLY A 21 13.17 17.67 -14.58
N GLY A 22 12.85 17.52 -13.30
CA GLY A 22 12.49 18.60 -12.41
C GLY A 22 13.69 19.25 -11.73
N ALA A 23 13.39 20.17 -10.83
CA ALA A 23 14.37 20.86 -10.02
C ALA A 23 14.94 19.98 -8.89
N GLU A 24 16.26 20.05 -8.71
CA GLU A 24 16.98 19.43 -7.59
C GLU A 24 17.32 20.50 -6.54
N GLY A 25 16.61 20.51 -5.40
CA GLY A 25 16.82 21.43 -4.28
C GLY A 25 17.29 20.72 -3.01
N ILE A 26 16.80 21.17 -1.85
CA ILE A 26 16.91 20.41 -0.59
C ILE A 26 16.12 19.11 -0.73
N GLN A 27 14.98 19.17 -1.42
CA GLN A 27 14.22 18.03 -1.89
C GLN A 27 14.20 17.99 -3.41
N ARG A 28 14.09 16.79 -3.99
CA ARG A 28 13.90 16.60 -5.43
C ARG A 28 12.45 16.85 -5.79
N GLU A 29 12.20 17.73 -6.75
CA GLU A 29 10.84 18.11 -7.17
C GLU A 29 9.97 16.90 -7.49
N GLU A 30 10.45 15.94 -8.30
CA GLU A 30 9.61 14.80 -8.68
C GLU A 30 9.25 13.90 -7.49
N ALA A 31 10.10 13.81 -6.48
CA ALA A 31 9.78 13.06 -5.26
C ALA A 31 8.64 13.74 -4.48
N MET A 32 8.65 15.07 -4.41
CA MET A 32 7.57 15.85 -3.78
C MET A 32 6.26 15.75 -4.58
N ILE A 33 6.34 15.82 -5.91
CA ILE A 33 5.18 15.63 -6.80
C ILE A 33 4.55 14.26 -6.54
N ASP A 34 5.34 13.19 -6.59
CA ASP A 34 4.85 11.82 -6.44
C ASP A 34 4.24 11.58 -5.05
N ALA A 35 4.84 12.17 -4.00
CA ALA A 35 4.33 12.11 -2.64
C ALA A 35 2.94 12.75 -2.49
N VAL A 36 2.64 13.84 -3.22
CA VAL A 36 1.32 14.52 -3.17
C VAL A 36 0.31 13.88 -4.12
N MET A 37 0.75 13.38 -5.28
CA MET A 37 -0.15 12.86 -6.32
C MET A 37 -0.98 11.66 -5.84
N LEU A 38 -0.38 10.75 -5.07
CA LEU A 38 -1.08 9.60 -4.51
C LEU A 38 -2.22 9.99 -3.54
N PRO A 39 -1.98 10.78 -2.47
CA PRO A 39 -3.03 11.21 -1.58
C PRO A 39 -4.06 12.09 -2.30
N LEU A 40 -3.65 12.98 -3.22
CA LEU A 40 -4.56 13.81 -4.01
C LEU A 40 -5.54 12.97 -4.83
N LYS A 41 -5.05 11.91 -5.50
CA LYS A 41 -5.91 10.97 -6.22
C LYS A 41 -6.92 10.28 -5.29
N LYS A 42 -6.50 9.85 -4.09
CA LYS A 42 -7.39 9.24 -3.09
C LYS A 42 -8.55 10.19 -2.73
N ARG A 43 -8.23 11.47 -2.48
CA ARG A 43 -9.20 12.51 -2.09
C ARG A 43 -10.19 12.82 -3.21
N LEU A 44 -9.70 12.98 -4.43
CA LEU A 44 -10.56 13.21 -5.59
C LEU A 44 -11.49 12.02 -5.85
N LEU A 45 -11.00 10.77 -5.72
CA LEU A 45 -11.83 9.57 -5.81
C LEU A 45 -12.93 9.53 -4.73
N GLN A 46 -12.61 9.89 -3.48
CA GLN A 46 -13.60 10.01 -2.39
C GLN A 46 -14.67 11.05 -2.70
N MET A 47 -14.36 12.04 -3.53
CA MET A 47 -15.28 13.08 -3.97
C MET A 47 -15.99 12.73 -5.28
N ASN A 48 -16.00 11.46 -5.69
CA ASN A 48 -16.60 10.96 -6.93
C ASN A 48 -16.02 11.62 -8.20
N VAL A 49 -14.71 11.87 -8.22
CA VAL A 49 -13.97 12.36 -9.39
C VAL A 49 -13.23 11.21 -10.05
N ILE A 50 -13.28 11.14 -11.38
CA ILE A 50 -12.45 10.24 -12.18
C ILE A 50 -11.12 10.93 -12.46
N CYS A 51 -10.02 10.36 -11.96
CA CYS A 51 -8.68 10.88 -12.18
C CYS A 51 -8.01 10.20 -13.38
N ILE A 52 -7.53 10.99 -14.33
CA ILE A 52 -6.76 10.54 -15.49
C ILE A 52 -5.32 11.00 -15.34
N GLU A 53 -4.40 10.09 -15.09
CA GLU A 53 -2.98 10.44 -15.01
C GLU A 53 -2.40 10.65 -16.40
N VAL A 54 -1.76 11.80 -16.64
CA VAL A 54 -1.30 12.19 -17.98
C VAL A 54 0.20 12.27 -18.17
N ARG A 55 1.00 12.09 -17.11
CA ARG A 55 2.47 11.97 -17.22
C ARG A 55 2.83 10.83 -18.20
N PRO A 56 3.67 11.08 -19.22
CA PRO A 56 4.12 10.03 -20.13
C PRO A 56 5.19 9.15 -19.48
N GLU A 57 5.33 7.92 -19.94
CA GLU A 57 6.40 7.01 -19.49
C GLU A 57 7.76 7.35 -20.14
N SER A 58 7.73 8.01 -21.30
CA SER A 58 8.94 8.45 -22.01
C SER A 58 8.66 9.61 -22.96
N ALA A 59 9.68 10.45 -23.19
CA ALA A 59 9.65 11.53 -24.15
C ALA A 59 11.00 11.74 -24.84
N SER A 60 10.95 12.14 -26.10
CA SER A 60 12.13 12.45 -26.93
C SER A 60 12.67 13.87 -26.68
N SER A 61 11.85 14.76 -26.15
CA SER A 61 12.18 16.14 -25.79
C SER A 61 11.19 16.68 -24.74
N VAL A 62 11.49 17.84 -24.13
CA VAL A 62 10.52 18.56 -23.27
C VAL A 62 9.23 18.83 -24.03
N LYS A 63 9.31 19.30 -25.28
CA LYS A 63 8.13 19.58 -26.11
C LYS A 63 7.25 18.33 -26.29
N ASP A 64 7.87 17.21 -26.64
CA ASP A 64 7.17 15.91 -26.78
C ASP A 64 6.52 15.46 -25.46
N SER A 65 7.18 15.69 -24.32
CA SER A 65 6.60 15.43 -22.99
C SER A 65 5.33 16.24 -22.76
N LEU A 66 5.40 17.56 -22.98
CA LEU A 66 4.27 18.49 -22.76
C LEU A 66 3.11 18.21 -23.73
N ASP A 67 3.41 17.94 -25.00
CA ASP A 67 2.39 17.61 -26.01
C ASP A 67 1.67 16.31 -25.60
N LYS A 68 2.38 15.23 -25.23
CA LYS A 68 1.78 13.95 -24.81
C LYS A 68 0.82 14.11 -23.61
N ARG A 69 1.17 14.96 -22.64
CA ARG A 69 0.33 15.22 -21.44
C ARG A 69 -1.00 15.86 -21.86
N THR A 70 -0.93 16.91 -22.68
CA THR A 70 -2.11 17.63 -23.13
C THR A 70 -2.95 16.84 -24.12
N ASP A 71 -2.33 16.13 -25.06
CA ASP A 71 -3.01 15.26 -26.01
C ASP A 71 -3.79 14.15 -25.30
N LYS A 72 -3.19 13.53 -24.27
CA LYS A 72 -3.88 12.51 -23.46
C LYS A 72 -5.08 13.10 -22.71
N ALA A 73 -4.94 14.28 -22.10
CA ALA A 73 -6.05 14.97 -21.43
C ALA A 73 -7.19 15.32 -22.39
N ASN A 74 -6.85 15.86 -23.56
CA ASN A 74 -7.79 16.24 -24.61
C ASN A 74 -8.52 15.03 -25.19
N ALA A 75 -7.78 13.96 -25.52
CA ALA A 75 -8.34 12.71 -26.03
C ALA A 75 -9.29 12.05 -25.02
N GLN A 76 -8.99 12.15 -23.73
CA GLN A 76 -9.83 11.64 -22.65
C GLN A 76 -11.04 12.54 -22.35
N ARG A 77 -11.16 13.71 -22.99
CA ARG A 77 -12.23 14.69 -22.80
C ARG A 77 -12.40 15.04 -21.32
N CYS A 78 -11.28 15.31 -20.63
CA CYS A 78 -11.32 15.74 -19.23
C CYS A 78 -12.06 17.08 -19.09
N ASP A 79 -12.74 17.26 -17.97
CA ASP A 79 -13.47 18.48 -17.63
C ASP A 79 -12.54 19.54 -16.99
N LEU A 80 -11.38 19.11 -16.47
CA LEU A 80 -10.37 19.96 -15.84
C LEU A 80 -8.96 19.38 -16.00
N TYR A 81 -7.95 20.24 -16.03
CA TYR A 81 -6.53 19.87 -16.00
C TYR A 81 -5.81 20.52 -14.81
N LEU A 82 -5.05 19.71 -14.06
CA LEU A 82 -4.18 20.17 -12.98
C LEU A 82 -2.78 19.64 -13.21
N SER A 83 -1.82 20.54 -13.42
CA SER A 83 -0.39 20.22 -13.31
C SER A 83 0.14 20.55 -11.93
N LEU A 84 0.90 19.63 -11.32
CA LEU A 84 1.55 19.83 -10.04
C LEU A 84 3.07 19.88 -10.21
N HIS A 85 3.67 20.94 -9.68
CA HIS A 85 5.09 21.26 -9.68
C HIS A 85 5.52 21.80 -8.31
N PHE A 86 6.84 21.86 -8.09
CA PHE A 86 7.45 22.56 -6.96
C PHE A 86 8.57 23.47 -7.46
N ASN A 87 8.54 24.71 -7.01
CA ASN A 87 9.38 25.77 -7.54
C ASN A 87 10.82 25.63 -7.03
N LYS A 88 11.74 26.31 -7.70
CA LYS A 88 13.12 26.48 -7.25
C LYS A 88 13.63 27.86 -7.65
N TYR A 89 14.44 28.47 -6.80
CA TYR A 89 15.12 29.71 -7.16
C TYR A 89 16.58 29.70 -6.70
N ASN A 90 16.86 30.24 -5.52
CA ASN A 90 18.21 30.41 -4.96
C ASN A 90 18.27 30.08 -3.46
N GLY A 91 17.26 29.37 -2.95
CA GLY A 91 17.10 29.03 -1.53
C GLY A 91 16.51 30.12 -0.63
N SER A 92 16.29 31.36 -1.10
CA SER A 92 15.69 32.44 -0.29
C SER A 92 14.25 32.78 -0.65
N ALA A 93 13.75 32.30 -1.79
CA ALA A 93 12.34 32.41 -2.14
C ALA A 93 11.52 31.34 -1.40
N SER A 94 10.30 31.67 -0.98
CA SER A 94 9.36 30.74 -0.37
C SER A 94 7.92 31.04 -0.78
N GLY A 95 7.04 30.06 -0.57
CA GLY A 95 5.61 30.15 -0.76
C GLY A 95 5.06 29.45 -2.00
N THR A 96 3.75 29.56 -2.17
CA THR A 96 2.96 28.92 -3.24
C THR A 96 2.49 29.93 -4.29
N GLU A 97 2.49 29.52 -5.56
CA GLU A 97 1.85 30.24 -6.67
C GLU A 97 1.12 29.28 -7.59
N VAL A 98 0.09 29.77 -8.28
CA VAL A 98 -0.67 28.94 -9.23
C VAL A 98 -0.85 29.70 -10.53
N PHE A 99 -0.51 29.08 -11.65
CA PHE A 99 -0.63 29.65 -12.98
C PHE A 99 -1.97 29.24 -13.62
N ALA A 100 -2.59 30.18 -14.32
CA ALA A 100 -3.77 29.93 -15.15
C ALA A 100 -3.78 30.85 -16.38
N ALA A 101 -4.30 30.35 -17.51
CA ALA A 101 -4.41 31.12 -18.75
C ALA A 101 -5.83 31.64 -19.03
N SER A 102 -6.86 30.95 -18.53
CA SER A 102 -8.28 31.29 -18.77
C SER A 102 -8.94 31.86 -17.50
N SER A 103 -10.02 32.64 -17.66
CA SER A 103 -10.78 33.19 -16.52
C SER A 103 -11.36 32.09 -15.62
N ALA A 104 -11.76 30.95 -16.19
CA ALA A 104 -12.22 29.79 -15.43
C ALA A 104 -11.08 29.17 -14.62
N GLY A 105 -9.90 28.97 -15.24
CA GLY A 105 -8.70 28.51 -14.55
C GLY A 105 -8.28 29.46 -13.43
N TRP A 106 -8.37 30.77 -13.64
CA TRP A 106 -7.99 31.79 -12.66
C TRP A 106 -8.81 31.69 -11.36
N LYS A 107 -10.13 31.48 -11.47
CA LYS A 107 -11.02 31.26 -10.31
C LYS A 107 -10.64 29.99 -9.53
N ILE A 108 -10.20 28.95 -10.22
CA ILE A 108 -9.76 27.69 -9.62
C ILE A 108 -8.41 27.88 -8.93
N ALA A 109 -7.45 28.48 -9.64
CA ALA A 109 -6.12 28.79 -9.15
C ALA A 109 -6.16 29.64 -7.87
N GLN A 110 -7.04 30.64 -7.83
CA GLN A 110 -7.21 31.50 -6.66
C GLN A 110 -7.68 30.72 -5.42
N ARG A 111 -8.54 29.71 -5.59
CA ARG A 111 -8.97 28.86 -4.47
C ARG A 111 -7.85 27.93 -4.03
N ILE A 112 -7.11 27.34 -4.96
CA ILE A 112 -6.00 26.44 -4.64
C ILE A 112 -4.92 27.20 -3.86
N VAL A 113 -4.41 28.32 -4.39
CA VAL A 113 -3.35 29.11 -3.73
C VAL A 113 -3.76 29.58 -2.33
N ASN A 114 -5.04 29.98 -2.16
CA ASN A 114 -5.56 30.39 -0.86
C ASN A 114 -5.68 29.24 0.13
N ASN A 115 -5.99 28.01 -0.32
CA ASN A 115 -6.06 26.86 0.58
C ASN A 115 -4.67 26.34 0.95
N ILE A 116 -3.70 26.35 0.01
CA ILE A 116 -2.32 25.99 0.32
C ILE A 116 -1.72 27.00 1.31
N ALA A 117 -1.95 28.30 1.11
CA ALA A 117 -1.46 29.34 2.03
C ALA A 117 -1.96 29.20 3.48
N LYS A 118 -3.15 28.61 3.70
CA LYS A 118 -3.67 28.34 5.06
C LYS A 118 -2.84 27.30 5.81
N LEU A 119 -2.04 26.51 5.12
CA LEU A 119 -1.11 25.56 5.74
C LEU A 119 0.12 26.26 6.33
N GLY A 120 0.32 27.56 6.06
CA GLY A 120 1.43 28.37 6.55
C GLY A 120 2.36 28.91 5.46
N PHE A 121 2.22 28.43 4.21
CA PHE A 121 3.03 28.91 3.09
C PHE A 121 2.73 30.37 2.74
N LYS A 122 3.76 31.13 2.35
CA LYS A 122 3.58 32.47 1.81
C LYS A 122 2.71 32.44 0.55
N ASN A 123 1.63 33.22 0.53
CA ASN A 123 0.75 33.32 -0.63
C ASN A 123 1.35 34.26 -1.69
N ARG A 124 1.81 33.71 -2.82
CA ARG A 124 2.38 34.50 -3.93
C ARG A 124 1.34 34.80 -5.02
N GLY A 125 0.11 34.33 -4.85
CA GLY A 125 -1.04 34.60 -5.70
C GLY A 125 -1.09 33.80 -7.00
N VAL A 126 -2.07 34.16 -7.83
CA VAL A 126 -2.24 33.58 -9.17
C VAL A 126 -1.37 34.32 -10.18
N LYS A 127 -0.75 33.59 -11.12
CA LYS A 127 0.13 34.11 -12.17
C LYS A 127 -0.44 33.87 -13.57
N ASP A 128 -0.06 34.71 -14.53
CA ASP A 128 -0.44 34.52 -15.94
C ASP A 128 0.32 33.32 -16.53
N GLY A 129 -0.44 32.30 -16.94
CA GLY A 129 0.08 31.04 -17.46
C GLY A 129 0.08 30.93 -18.99
N LYS A 130 -0.25 31.98 -19.75
CA LYS A 130 -0.40 31.91 -21.22
C LYS A 130 0.84 31.41 -21.99
N HIS A 131 2.01 31.55 -21.39
CA HIS A 131 3.28 31.09 -21.98
C HIS A 131 3.54 29.60 -21.73
N LEU A 132 2.84 28.95 -20.81
CA LEU A 132 3.02 27.55 -20.44
C LEU A 132 2.26 26.64 -21.41
N ALA A 133 2.98 25.70 -22.04
CA ALA A 133 2.40 24.84 -23.08
C ALA A 133 1.19 24.06 -22.58
N VAL A 134 1.28 23.44 -21.40
CA VAL A 134 0.19 22.62 -20.83
C VAL A 134 -1.09 23.41 -20.56
N LEU A 135 -0.98 24.70 -20.25
CA LEU A 135 -2.16 25.57 -20.03
C LEU A 135 -2.74 26.13 -21.33
N ARG A 136 -1.93 26.18 -22.40
CA ARG A 136 -2.33 26.71 -23.71
C ARG A 136 -2.88 25.63 -24.65
N GLN A 137 -2.37 24.40 -24.55
CA GLN A 137 -2.70 23.30 -25.46
C GLN A 137 -3.87 22.42 -24.95
N THR A 138 -4.27 22.57 -23.69
CA THR A 138 -5.44 21.89 -23.13
C THR A 138 -6.75 22.54 -23.58
N LEU A 139 -7.77 21.73 -23.85
CA LEU A 139 -9.09 22.19 -24.32
C LEU A 139 -10.08 22.45 -23.18
N MET A 140 -9.71 22.12 -21.95
CA MET A 140 -10.49 22.31 -20.73
C MET A 140 -9.83 23.35 -19.82
N PRO A 141 -10.53 23.93 -18.82
CA PRO A 141 -9.89 24.81 -17.86
C PRO A 141 -8.69 24.12 -17.19
N ALA A 142 -7.57 24.83 -17.15
CA ALA A 142 -6.29 24.28 -16.70
C ALA A 142 -5.63 25.20 -15.67
N VAL A 143 -4.97 24.57 -14.70
CA VAL A 143 -4.12 25.23 -13.70
C VAL A 143 -2.80 24.49 -13.56
N LEU A 144 -1.72 25.22 -13.29
CA LEU A 144 -0.43 24.66 -12.90
C LEU A 144 -0.08 25.19 -11.52
N VAL A 145 0.09 24.27 -10.56
CA VAL A 145 0.32 24.57 -9.16
C VAL A 145 1.80 24.44 -8.88
N GLU A 146 2.41 25.53 -8.42
CA GLU A 146 3.70 25.50 -7.72
C GLU A 146 3.42 25.40 -6.22
N GLY A 147 3.53 24.19 -5.67
CA GLY A 147 3.10 23.88 -4.31
C GLY A 147 3.88 24.68 -3.26
N CYS A 148 5.20 24.66 -3.35
CA CYS A 148 6.15 25.46 -2.56
C CYS A 148 7.54 25.42 -3.24
N PHE A 149 8.57 26.02 -2.64
CA PHE A 149 9.95 25.97 -3.14
C PHE A 149 10.72 24.77 -2.58
N CYS A 150 11.24 23.88 -3.45
CA CYS A 150 11.98 22.67 -3.05
C CYS A 150 13.41 22.96 -2.54
N ASP A 151 13.92 24.17 -2.76
CA ASP A 151 15.22 24.67 -2.28
C ASP A 151 15.11 25.59 -1.08
N SER A 152 13.90 25.87 -0.58
CA SER A 152 13.66 26.73 0.58
C SER A 152 13.56 25.92 1.86
N GLN A 153 14.40 26.23 2.84
CA GLN A 153 14.42 25.50 4.11
C GLN A 153 13.12 25.66 4.90
N GLU A 154 12.47 26.83 4.83
CA GLU A 154 11.19 27.11 5.47
C GLU A 154 10.06 26.27 4.85
N ASP A 155 9.95 26.28 3.52
CA ASP A 155 8.90 25.54 2.81
C ASP A 155 9.06 24.03 2.97
N VAL A 156 10.29 23.51 2.86
CA VAL A 156 10.57 22.07 3.02
C VAL A 156 10.28 21.60 4.44
N ALA A 157 10.54 22.42 5.46
CA ALA A 157 10.21 22.07 6.84
C ALA A 157 8.69 22.05 7.11
N LEU A 158 7.92 22.86 6.39
CA LEU A 158 6.47 22.92 6.49
C LEU A 158 5.76 21.85 5.64
N PHE A 159 6.44 21.32 4.63
CA PHE A 159 5.86 20.43 3.63
C PHE A 159 5.32 19.13 4.23
N ASP A 160 4.02 18.92 4.02
CA ASP A 160 3.29 17.70 4.37
C ASP A 160 2.45 17.30 3.15
N PRO A 161 2.73 16.13 2.53
CA PRO A 161 2.09 15.76 1.26
C PRO A 161 0.59 15.48 1.39
N GLU A 162 0.12 15.02 2.57
CA GLU A 162 -1.30 14.74 2.82
C GLU A 162 -2.08 16.06 2.94
N LYS A 163 -1.55 17.03 3.70
CA LYS A 163 -2.16 18.36 3.84
C LYS A 163 -2.15 19.16 2.54
N MET A 164 -1.05 19.07 1.77
CA MET A 164 -0.96 19.70 0.45
C MET A 164 -2.04 19.13 -0.48
N ALA A 165 -2.20 17.82 -0.50
CA ALA A 165 -3.25 17.16 -1.27
C ALA A 165 -4.67 17.58 -0.84
N ASP A 166 -4.93 17.70 0.46
CA ASP A 166 -6.22 18.20 0.99
C ASP A 166 -6.53 19.62 0.51
N ALA A 167 -5.53 20.52 0.62
CA ALA A 167 -5.65 21.91 0.21
C ALA A 167 -5.91 22.04 -1.30
N ILE A 168 -5.18 21.27 -2.13
CA ILE A 168 -5.37 21.23 -3.58
C ILE A 168 -6.76 20.70 -3.91
N ALA A 169 -7.18 19.55 -3.37
CA ALA A 169 -8.49 18.95 -3.68
C ALA A 169 -9.65 19.88 -3.32
N THR A 170 -9.60 20.48 -2.13
CA THR A 170 -10.60 21.43 -1.64
C THR A 170 -10.68 22.68 -2.52
N GLY A 171 -9.52 23.24 -2.88
CA GLY A 171 -9.43 24.40 -3.78
C GLY A 171 -9.94 24.10 -5.18
N LEU A 172 -9.55 22.93 -5.72
CA LEU A 172 -9.91 22.48 -7.07
C LEU A 172 -11.43 22.37 -7.22
N LEU A 173 -12.09 21.66 -6.29
CA LEU A 173 -13.52 21.33 -6.36
C LEU A 173 -14.44 22.35 -5.67
N ASN A 174 -13.89 23.34 -4.97
CA ASN A 174 -14.64 24.33 -4.19
C ASN A 174 -15.62 23.72 -3.18
N ARG A 175 -15.23 22.61 -2.56
CA ARG A 175 -16.00 21.97 -1.50
C ARG A 175 -15.05 21.22 -0.59
N GLN A 176 -15.42 21.14 0.68
CA GLN A 176 -14.65 20.39 1.66
C GLN A 176 -14.64 18.90 1.31
N LEU A 177 -13.59 18.22 1.72
CA LEU A 177 -13.59 16.76 1.76
C LEU A 177 -14.79 16.29 2.62
N PRO A 178 -15.46 15.20 2.23
CA PRO A 178 -16.47 14.61 3.10
C PRO A 178 -15.82 14.32 4.46
N ALA A 179 -16.48 14.73 5.55
CA ALA A 179 -15.99 14.50 6.89
C ALA A 179 -15.62 13.02 7.06
N THR A 180 -14.39 12.76 7.50
CA THR A 180 -13.86 11.43 7.69
C THR A 180 -14.73 10.70 8.70
N ASN A 181 -15.56 9.77 8.24
CA ASN A 181 -16.42 8.99 9.13
C ASN A 181 -15.61 7.82 9.68
N LEU A 182 -14.83 8.11 10.71
CA LEU A 182 -14.05 7.12 11.42
C LEU A 182 -14.92 6.36 12.42
N ASN A 183 -14.78 5.05 12.40
CA ASN A 183 -15.49 4.18 13.33
C ASN A 183 -14.58 3.07 13.84
N LEU A 184 -14.69 2.77 15.13
CA LEU A 184 -14.24 1.51 15.70
C LEU A 184 -15.38 0.50 15.54
N LYS A 185 -15.20 -0.46 14.64
CA LYS A 185 -16.12 -1.59 14.48
C LYS A 185 -15.64 -2.76 15.33
N LEU A 186 -16.37 -3.06 16.38
CA LEU A 186 -16.15 -4.23 17.21
C LEU A 186 -16.74 -5.45 16.51
N THR A 187 -15.91 -6.46 16.24
CA THR A 187 -16.30 -7.67 15.50
C THR A 187 -16.68 -8.81 16.44
N THR A 188 -16.23 -8.76 17.68
CA THR A 188 -16.59 -9.68 18.76
C THR A 188 -16.82 -8.91 20.05
N GLU A 189 -17.45 -9.56 21.01
CA GLU A 189 -17.49 -9.09 22.38
C GLU A 189 -16.08 -8.90 22.94
N THR A 190 -15.83 -7.77 23.59
CA THR A 190 -14.51 -7.44 24.15
C THR A 190 -14.61 -6.42 25.29
N TRP A 191 -13.46 -6.11 25.89
CA TRP A 191 -13.30 -5.00 26.84
C TRP A 191 -12.64 -3.81 26.14
N LEU A 192 -13.22 -2.63 26.31
CA LEU A 192 -12.48 -1.38 26.24
C LEU A 192 -11.81 -1.16 27.58
N LYS A 193 -10.55 -0.72 27.58
CA LYS A 193 -9.73 -0.57 28.79
C LYS A 193 -9.03 0.78 28.84
N THR A 194 -8.70 1.28 30.03
CA THR A 194 -7.89 2.49 30.19
C THR A 194 -6.39 2.25 29.96
N SER A 195 -5.96 0.99 29.86
CA SER A 195 -4.60 0.60 29.53
C SER A 195 -4.54 -0.72 28.75
N THR A 196 -3.34 -1.12 28.32
CA THR A 196 -3.10 -2.38 27.62
C THR A 196 -3.04 -3.60 28.55
N ALA A 197 -3.09 -3.40 29.88
CA ALA A 197 -3.05 -4.48 30.89
C ALA A 197 -4.19 -5.50 30.72
N GLN A 198 -4.03 -6.71 31.28
CA GLN A 198 -5.07 -7.73 31.20
C GLN A 198 -6.36 -7.27 31.89
N SER A 199 -7.52 -7.57 31.29
CA SER A 199 -8.82 -7.16 31.85
C SER A 199 -9.12 -7.77 33.23
N SER A 200 -8.52 -8.93 33.53
CA SER A 200 -8.61 -9.61 34.83
C SER A 200 -7.87 -8.87 35.94
N THR A 201 -6.86 -8.06 35.61
CA THR A 201 -6.04 -7.32 36.57
C THR A 201 -6.51 -5.87 36.76
N LEU A 202 -7.45 -5.41 35.93
CA LEU A 202 -7.99 -4.05 35.99
C LEU A 202 -9.26 -3.98 36.85
N PRO A 203 -9.43 -2.92 37.66
CA PRO A 203 -10.68 -2.67 38.37
C PRO A 203 -11.83 -2.40 37.39
N ASP A 204 -13.07 -2.61 37.83
CA ASP A 204 -14.25 -2.49 36.96
C ASP A 204 -14.50 -1.06 36.46
N GLU A 205 -13.94 -0.03 37.09
CA GLU A 205 -14.02 1.36 36.64
C GLU A 205 -13.08 1.70 35.46
N ASP A 206 -12.06 0.86 35.25
CA ASP A 206 -11.03 1.00 34.22
C ASP A 206 -11.31 0.15 32.98
N LYS A 207 -12.44 -0.55 32.97
CA LYS A 207 -12.87 -1.35 31.84
C LYS A 207 -14.36 -1.20 31.57
N GLN A 208 -14.71 -1.32 30.30
CA GLN A 208 -16.09 -1.32 29.83
C GLN A 208 -16.29 -2.50 28.89
N ARG A 209 -17.18 -3.41 29.25
CA ARG A 209 -17.58 -4.51 28.36
C ARG A 209 -18.38 -3.94 27.20
N VAL A 210 -18.04 -4.34 26.00
CA VAL A 210 -18.68 -3.87 24.76
C VAL A 210 -18.97 -5.05 23.85
N TYR A 211 -20.07 -4.96 23.12
CA TYR A 211 -20.55 -6.00 22.21
C TYR A 211 -20.26 -5.60 20.75
N PRO A 212 -20.37 -6.55 19.80
CA PRO A 212 -20.25 -6.24 18.38
C PRO A 212 -21.14 -5.06 18.00
N SER A 213 -20.49 -3.98 17.58
CA SER A 213 -21.13 -2.68 17.38
C SER A 213 -20.18 -1.77 16.59
N LYS A 214 -20.70 -0.63 16.16
CA LYS A 214 -19.89 0.41 15.51
C LYS A 214 -19.92 1.66 16.36
N LEU A 215 -18.75 2.09 16.84
CA LEU A 215 -18.58 3.26 17.67
C LEU A 215 -17.91 4.37 16.84
N PRO A 216 -18.54 5.56 16.69
CA PRO A 216 -17.89 6.69 16.03
C PRO A 216 -16.68 7.17 16.84
N ILE A 217 -15.55 7.42 16.15
CA ILE A 217 -14.31 7.88 16.77
C ILE A 217 -13.83 9.18 16.13
N GLU A 218 -13.22 10.07 16.91
CA GLU A 218 -12.52 11.25 16.39
C GLU A 218 -11.13 10.88 15.86
N SER A 219 -10.40 10.04 16.61
CA SER A 219 -9.04 9.68 16.30
C SER A 219 -8.71 8.24 16.76
N TRP A 220 -7.60 7.71 16.25
CA TRP A 220 -7.05 6.43 16.71
C TRP A 220 -5.53 6.39 16.49
N LYS A 221 -4.85 5.51 17.22
CA LYS A 221 -3.46 5.13 16.99
C LYS A 221 -3.21 3.68 17.42
N GLU A 222 -2.18 3.05 16.88
CA GLU A 222 -1.74 1.75 17.37
C GLU A 222 -1.16 1.85 18.78
N ALA A 223 -1.24 0.76 19.54
CA ALA A 223 -0.75 0.67 20.90
C ALA A 223 -0.11 -0.70 21.17
N ASP A 224 0.65 -0.78 22.26
CA ASP A 224 1.37 -1.98 22.65
C ASP A 224 0.47 -3.17 22.99
N GLY A 225 1.04 -4.37 22.88
CA GLY A 225 0.35 -5.61 23.23
C GLY A 225 -0.87 -5.91 22.34
N ASN A 226 -0.80 -5.53 21.06
CA ASN A 226 -1.87 -5.74 20.06
C ASN A 226 -3.17 -4.97 20.40
N HIS A 227 -3.04 -3.69 20.75
CA HIS A 227 -4.17 -2.80 20.98
C HIS A 227 -4.21 -1.65 19.98
N VAL A 228 -5.36 -1.00 19.90
CA VAL A 228 -5.51 0.34 19.33
C VAL A 228 -6.00 1.26 20.44
N LEU A 229 -5.42 2.45 20.55
CA LEU A 229 -6.01 3.54 21.32
C LEU A 229 -6.97 4.28 20.40
N VAL A 230 -8.21 4.47 20.84
CA VAL A 230 -9.22 5.25 20.13
C VAL A 230 -9.73 6.40 21.00
N GLU A 231 -10.16 7.47 20.34
CA GLU A 231 -10.89 8.56 20.96
C GLU A 231 -12.34 8.53 20.45
N LEU A 232 -13.29 8.15 21.31
CA LEU A 232 -14.71 8.06 20.96
C LEU A 232 -15.33 9.46 20.83
N LYS A 233 -16.19 9.67 19.83
CA LYS A 233 -16.97 10.92 19.69
C LYS A 233 -17.98 11.10 20.82
N VAL A 234 -18.50 9.99 21.35
CA VAL A 234 -19.44 9.97 22.47
C VAL A 234 -18.74 9.31 23.66
N PRO A 235 -18.59 10.01 24.80
CA PRO A 235 -17.92 9.45 25.97
C PRO A 235 -18.64 8.19 26.49
N LEU A 236 -17.86 7.16 26.80
CA LEU A 236 -18.32 6.00 27.57
C LEU A 236 -17.82 6.16 29.01
N ARG A 237 -18.74 6.12 29.98
CA ARG A 237 -18.45 6.37 31.41
C ARG A 237 -17.66 7.66 31.66
N GLY A 238 -17.98 8.72 30.90
CA GLY A 238 -17.32 10.03 31.03
C GLY A 238 -15.91 10.12 30.43
N ARG A 239 -15.45 9.08 29.70
CA ARG A 239 -14.14 9.05 29.03
C ARG A 239 -14.30 8.84 27.52
N THR A 240 -13.49 9.54 26.74
CA THR A 240 -13.42 9.38 25.28
C THR A 240 -12.29 8.44 24.87
N GLU A 241 -11.16 8.42 25.58
CA GLU A 241 -10.01 7.58 25.24
C GLU A 241 -10.12 6.16 25.80
N TRP A 242 -9.93 5.17 24.93
CA TRP A 242 -10.01 3.75 25.27
C TRP A 242 -9.06 2.89 24.45
N PHE A 243 -8.45 1.88 25.08
CA PHE A 243 -7.74 0.81 24.39
C PHE A 243 -8.71 -0.31 24.01
N ALA A 244 -8.70 -0.71 22.74
CA ALA A 244 -9.39 -1.90 22.24
C ALA A 244 -8.38 -2.94 21.76
N PHE A 245 -8.64 -4.23 22.00
CA PHE A 245 -7.79 -5.29 21.49
C PHE A 245 -7.95 -5.42 19.97
N ALA A 246 -6.86 -5.32 19.22
CA ALA A 246 -6.89 -5.10 17.77
C ALA A 246 -7.40 -6.30 16.94
N ASP A 247 -7.46 -7.50 17.53
CA ASP A 247 -8.09 -8.67 16.89
C ASP A 247 -9.61 -8.69 17.07
N HIS A 248 -10.14 -7.90 18.01
CA HIS A 248 -11.57 -7.82 18.28
C HIS A 248 -12.24 -6.64 17.59
N CYS A 249 -11.49 -5.86 16.81
CA CYS A 249 -11.99 -4.67 16.16
C CYS A 249 -11.33 -4.37 14.80
N GLU A 250 -12.01 -3.53 14.03
CA GLU A 250 -11.57 -2.94 12.79
C GLU A 250 -11.75 -1.42 12.90
N ILE A 251 -10.76 -0.64 12.47
CA ILE A 251 -11.00 0.78 12.22
C ILE A 251 -11.57 0.91 10.83
N GLU A 252 -12.67 1.64 10.67
CA GLU A 252 -13.26 1.95 9.37
C GLU A 252 -13.21 3.45 9.09
N GLU A 253 -12.77 3.83 7.89
CA GLU A 253 -12.87 5.19 7.33
C GLU A 253 -13.94 5.17 6.24
N ASN A 254 -14.99 5.96 6.41
CA ASN A 254 -16.08 6.08 5.43
C ASN A 254 -16.73 4.72 5.09
N GLY A 255 -16.89 3.87 6.12
CA GLY A 255 -17.49 2.54 5.99
C GLY A 255 -16.60 1.49 5.33
N LYS A 256 -15.32 1.80 5.07
CA LYS A 256 -14.32 0.85 4.59
C LYS A 256 -13.28 0.61 5.67
N PRO A 257 -12.86 -0.64 5.93
CA PRO A 257 -11.76 -0.91 6.84
C PRO A 257 -10.51 -0.12 6.44
N LEU A 258 -9.94 0.64 7.38
CA LEU A 258 -8.60 1.20 7.27
C LEU A 258 -7.60 0.06 7.38
N ILE A 259 -6.67 0.03 6.42
CA ILE A 259 -5.49 -0.82 6.48
C ILE A 259 -4.64 -0.24 7.63
N LEU A 260 -4.58 -0.94 8.76
CA LEU A 260 -3.63 -0.63 9.82
C LEU A 260 -2.24 -0.68 9.21
N SER A 261 -1.49 0.42 9.28
CA SER A 261 -0.15 0.48 8.73
C SER A 261 0.69 -0.66 9.31
N PRO A 262 1.55 -1.31 8.53
CA PRO A 262 2.62 -2.08 9.14
C PRO A 262 3.40 -1.11 10.03
N ARG A 263 3.31 -1.31 11.35
CA ARG A 263 4.23 -0.81 12.38
C ARG A 263 5.50 -0.18 11.80
N ASP A 264 5.62 1.15 11.89
CA ASP A 264 6.82 1.92 11.54
C ASP A 264 8.05 1.55 12.42
N ASP A 265 7.86 0.71 13.45
CA ASP A 265 8.89 0.11 14.30
C ASP A 265 9.42 -1.24 13.78
N ALA A 266 8.92 -1.79 12.67
CA ALA A 266 9.63 -2.85 11.99
C ALA A 266 10.82 -2.24 11.26
N PRO A 267 12.09 -2.57 11.61
CA PRO A 267 13.22 -2.06 10.87
C PRO A 267 13.00 -2.40 9.39
N ILE A 268 13.02 -1.38 8.54
CA ILE A 268 13.23 -1.58 7.11
C ILE A 268 14.62 -2.19 7.03
N LEU A 269 14.69 -3.52 7.06
CA LEU A 269 15.90 -4.23 6.71
C LEU A 269 16.21 -3.81 5.28
N ASP A 270 17.36 -3.14 5.14
CA ASP A 270 17.92 -2.79 3.86
C ASP A 270 17.81 -4.00 2.92
N ARG A 271 17.31 -3.77 1.70
CA ARG A 271 17.14 -4.85 0.71
C ARG A 271 18.47 -5.51 0.39
N ASP A 272 19.57 -4.81 0.64
CA ASP A 272 20.93 -5.28 0.45
C ASP A 272 21.54 -5.94 1.71
N ALA A 273 20.84 -5.93 2.86
CA ALA A 273 21.27 -6.56 4.12
C ALA A 273 20.65 -7.95 4.39
N ILE A 274 19.85 -8.49 3.47
CA ILE A 274 19.29 -9.85 3.61
C ILE A 274 20.35 -10.85 3.14
N GLU A 275 21.19 -11.31 4.06
CA GLU A 275 22.12 -12.42 3.80
C GLU A 275 21.31 -13.69 3.48
N ILE A 276 21.56 -14.27 2.29
CA ILE A 276 21.05 -15.60 1.95
C ILE A 276 21.69 -16.59 2.93
N PRO A 277 20.92 -17.47 3.60
CA PRO A 277 21.48 -18.44 4.51
C PRO A 277 22.56 -19.27 3.81
N ALA A 278 23.71 -19.43 4.46
CA ALA A 278 24.77 -20.30 3.98
C ALA A 278 24.22 -21.72 3.75
N GLN A 279 24.69 -22.40 2.70
CA GLN A 279 24.33 -23.79 2.42
C GLN A 279 24.57 -24.66 3.68
N PRO A 280 23.59 -25.45 4.13
CA PRO A 280 23.75 -26.22 5.36
C PRO A 280 24.85 -27.27 5.20
N ALA A 281 25.66 -27.45 6.26
CA ALA A 281 26.75 -28.43 6.27
C ALA A 281 26.26 -29.87 6.10
N ASP A 282 25.05 -30.17 6.60
CA ASP A 282 24.31 -31.40 6.32
C ASP A 282 23.27 -31.14 5.22
N ARG A 283 23.47 -31.78 4.06
CA ARG A 283 22.56 -31.69 2.91
C ARG A 283 21.22 -32.39 3.16
N GLY A 284 21.14 -33.26 4.18
CA GLY A 284 19.93 -33.98 4.53
C GLY A 284 19.61 -35.15 3.59
N LYS A 285 18.37 -35.63 3.65
CA LYS A 285 17.92 -36.81 2.90
C LYS A 285 18.05 -36.60 1.38
N ARG A 286 18.61 -37.59 0.68
CA ARG A 286 18.63 -37.65 -0.79
C ARG A 286 17.23 -37.90 -1.35
N ILE A 287 16.81 -37.09 -2.31
CA ILE A 287 15.50 -37.08 -2.95
C ILE A 287 15.72 -37.22 -4.46
N ILE A 288 14.99 -38.12 -5.10
CA ILE A 288 14.98 -38.22 -6.57
C ILE A 288 13.65 -37.66 -7.08
N VAL A 289 13.72 -36.64 -7.92
CA VAL A 289 12.55 -36.03 -8.57
C VAL A 289 12.80 -35.97 -10.06
N LEU A 290 11.95 -36.64 -10.85
CA LEU A 290 12.05 -36.65 -12.32
C LEU A 290 13.45 -37.07 -12.84
N GLY A 291 14.05 -38.07 -12.20
CA GLY A 291 15.39 -38.57 -12.53
C GLY A 291 16.54 -37.66 -12.11
N ARG A 292 16.26 -36.54 -11.44
CA ARG A 292 17.27 -35.61 -10.91
C ARG A 292 17.45 -35.81 -9.41
N GLU A 293 18.68 -35.65 -8.96
CA GLU A 293 19.07 -35.79 -7.56
C GLU A 293 19.01 -34.44 -6.84
N LEU A 294 18.32 -34.42 -5.71
CA LEU A 294 18.14 -33.28 -4.81
C LEU A 294 18.46 -33.71 -3.38
N TYR A 295 18.76 -32.75 -2.50
CA TYR A 295 18.90 -33.03 -1.09
C TYR A 295 17.96 -32.16 -0.26
N ALA A 296 17.36 -32.74 0.79
CA ALA A 296 16.28 -32.12 1.54
C ALA A 296 16.65 -30.75 2.12
N ASN A 297 17.85 -30.58 2.68
CA ASN A 297 18.23 -29.31 3.30
C ASN A 297 18.78 -28.31 2.28
N GLU A 298 18.89 -28.66 1.00
CA GLU A 298 19.34 -27.69 0.00
C GLU A 298 18.29 -26.58 -0.19
N PRO A 299 18.73 -25.31 -0.27
CA PRO A 299 17.89 -24.20 -0.68
C PRO A 299 17.25 -24.46 -2.04
N ILE A 300 16.01 -24.00 -2.20
CA ILE A 300 15.33 -23.97 -3.50
C ILE A 300 15.89 -22.79 -4.30
N ALA A 301 17.08 -22.95 -4.90
CA ALA A 301 17.87 -21.89 -5.55
C ALA A 301 18.31 -22.20 -6.99
N ALA A 302 18.69 -21.14 -7.73
CA ALA A 302 19.17 -21.14 -9.11
C ALA A 302 20.47 -21.94 -9.28
N GLY A 303 20.54 -22.72 -10.36
CA GLY A 303 21.71 -23.51 -10.76
C GLY A 303 21.43 -24.99 -10.97
N THR A 304 20.29 -25.51 -10.53
CA THR A 304 19.98 -26.95 -10.62
C THR A 304 18.90 -27.30 -11.65
N PHE A 305 18.01 -26.37 -12.07
CA PHE A 305 16.94 -26.66 -13.06
C PHE A 305 16.59 -25.45 -13.95
N TYR A 306 16.65 -25.65 -15.27
CA TYR A 306 16.00 -24.78 -16.26
C TYR A 306 14.65 -25.39 -16.62
N VAL A 307 13.57 -24.77 -16.18
CA VAL A 307 12.27 -24.92 -16.81
C VAL A 307 11.85 -23.53 -17.25
N ASP A 308 11.94 -23.27 -18.56
CA ASP A 308 11.48 -22.06 -19.26
C ASP A 308 11.36 -20.78 -18.41
N GLY A 309 12.51 -20.16 -18.10
CA GLY A 309 12.56 -18.82 -17.50
C GLY A 309 12.17 -18.73 -16.02
N LEU A 310 11.92 -19.85 -15.32
CA LEU A 310 11.64 -19.85 -13.89
C LEU A 310 12.91 -19.93 -13.02
N GLU A 311 13.69 -18.85 -12.95
CA GLU A 311 14.86 -18.75 -12.06
C GLU A 311 14.52 -18.27 -10.62
N VAL A 312 14.85 -19.03 -9.57
CA VAL A 312 14.79 -18.58 -8.15
C VAL A 312 16.19 -18.17 -7.72
N LYS A 313 16.51 -16.87 -7.63
CA LYS A 313 17.86 -16.43 -7.22
C LYS A 313 18.08 -16.64 -5.72
N GLY A 314 18.62 -17.79 -5.31
CA GLY A 314 18.81 -18.10 -3.89
C GLY A 314 17.48 -18.15 -3.12
N GLY A 315 17.47 -18.73 -1.93
CA GLY A 315 16.25 -18.82 -1.14
C GLY A 315 16.50 -19.16 0.32
N HIS A 316 15.63 -18.67 1.18
CA HIS A 316 15.51 -18.96 2.61
C HIS A 316 14.71 -20.23 2.85
N PHE A 317 14.12 -20.82 1.82
CA PHE A 317 13.34 -22.06 1.88
C PHE A 317 14.11 -23.24 1.32
N THR A 318 13.94 -24.39 1.97
CA THR A 318 14.57 -25.67 1.63
C THR A 318 13.57 -26.69 1.08
N TRP A 319 14.06 -27.73 0.42
CA TRP A 319 13.23 -28.87 0.02
C TRP A 319 12.60 -29.60 1.21
N ALA A 320 13.25 -29.61 2.37
CA ALA A 320 12.78 -30.25 3.60
C ALA A 320 11.49 -29.58 4.09
N GLU A 321 11.44 -28.25 4.05
CA GLU A 321 10.23 -27.49 4.39
C GLU A 321 9.09 -27.78 3.41
N PHE A 322 9.40 -27.82 2.10
CA PHE A 322 8.38 -27.96 1.07
C PHE A 322 7.88 -29.41 0.90
N LEU A 323 8.73 -30.39 1.20
CA LEU A 323 8.51 -31.83 0.98
C LEU A 323 8.47 -32.63 2.29
N HIS A 324 8.36 -31.97 3.43
CA HIS A 324 8.28 -32.59 4.75
C HIS A 324 9.46 -33.54 5.03
N GLY A 325 10.67 -32.98 5.13
CA GLY A 325 11.91 -33.73 5.31
C GLY A 325 12.30 -34.61 4.11
N GLY A 326 11.66 -34.40 2.95
CA GLY A 326 11.88 -35.23 1.75
C GLY A 326 11.08 -36.54 1.75
N GLU A 327 9.94 -36.58 2.43
CA GLU A 327 9.00 -37.72 2.37
C GLU A 327 7.93 -37.55 1.29
N ARG A 328 7.53 -36.32 0.99
CA ARG A 328 6.45 -36.02 0.06
C ARG A 328 7.03 -35.68 -1.31
N ILE A 329 7.19 -36.70 -2.15
CA ILE A 329 7.90 -36.58 -3.43
C ILE A 329 6.97 -36.09 -4.54
N PRO A 330 7.32 -35.05 -5.31
CA PRO A 330 6.55 -34.63 -6.49
C PRO A 330 6.37 -35.78 -7.49
N GLN A 331 5.13 -36.03 -7.90
CA GLN A 331 4.76 -37.20 -8.69
C GLN A 331 4.87 -36.99 -10.20
N ASN A 332 4.93 -35.74 -10.66
CA ASN A 332 5.02 -35.36 -12.06
C ASN A 332 5.74 -34.02 -12.22
N GLU A 333 6.06 -33.67 -13.47
CA GLU A 333 6.76 -32.43 -13.83
C GLU A 333 5.99 -31.18 -13.40
N GLN A 334 4.66 -31.18 -13.52
CA GLN A 334 3.84 -30.04 -13.14
C GLN A 334 3.89 -29.75 -11.63
N HIS A 335 3.90 -30.78 -10.78
CA HIS A 335 4.07 -30.60 -9.32
C HIS A 335 5.41 -29.94 -9.02
N PHE A 336 6.47 -30.38 -9.70
CA PHE A 336 7.80 -29.81 -9.54
C PHE A 336 7.83 -28.33 -9.98
N ILE A 337 7.30 -28.00 -11.16
CA ILE A 337 7.16 -26.62 -11.66
C ILE A 337 6.38 -25.75 -10.67
N ASN A 338 5.27 -26.27 -10.14
CA ASN A 338 4.44 -25.55 -9.18
C ASN A 338 5.19 -25.24 -7.89
N LEU A 339 6.01 -26.17 -7.40
CA LEU A 339 6.80 -25.98 -6.18
C LEU A 339 7.88 -24.91 -6.36
N ILE A 340 8.54 -24.87 -7.53
CA ILE A 340 9.49 -23.80 -7.86
C ILE A 340 8.77 -22.44 -7.91
N ALA A 341 7.62 -22.36 -8.57
CA ALA A 341 6.82 -21.13 -8.63
C ALA A 341 6.30 -20.69 -7.24
N LEU A 342 5.94 -21.66 -6.40
CA LEU A 342 5.50 -21.44 -5.02
C LEU A 342 6.66 -20.94 -4.15
N ALA A 343 7.86 -21.50 -4.27
CA ALA A 343 9.05 -21.04 -3.56
C ALA A 343 9.39 -19.59 -3.91
N LYS A 344 9.34 -19.21 -5.19
CA LYS A 344 9.46 -17.79 -5.60
C LYS A 344 8.43 -16.90 -4.94
N ARG A 345 7.19 -17.36 -4.86
CA ARG A 345 6.11 -16.60 -4.23
C ARG A 345 6.31 -16.51 -2.71
N ALA A 346 6.82 -17.56 -2.08
CA ALA A 346 7.16 -17.59 -0.67
C ALA A 346 8.27 -16.56 -0.35
N GLU A 347 9.32 -16.47 -1.16
CA GLU A 347 10.36 -15.44 -1.02
C GLU A 347 9.78 -14.03 -1.13
N TRP A 348 8.99 -13.78 -2.18
CA TRP A 348 8.32 -12.49 -2.34
C TRP A 348 7.45 -12.17 -1.12
N THR A 349 6.72 -13.15 -0.60
CA THR A 349 5.86 -13.00 0.59
C THR A 349 6.68 -12.64 1.82
N ARG A 350 7.78 -13.36 2.07
CA ARG A 350 8.71 -13.08 3.17
C ARG A 350 9.25 -11.65 3.09
N THR A 351 9.70 -11.21 1.91
CA THR A 351 10.14 -9.81 1.70
C THR A 351 9.04 -8.81 1.99
N LYS A 352 7.80 -9.06 1.56
CA LYS A 352 6.67 -8.16 1.84
C LYS A 352 6.25 -8.13 3.31
N LEU A 353 6.53 -9.19 4.06
CA LEU A 353 6.33 -9.23 5.50
C LEU A 353 7.47 -8.56 6.30
N GLY A 354 8.45 -7.94 5.63
CA GLY A 354 9.58 -7.26 6.25
C GLY A 354 10.79 -8.17 6.47
N GLY A 355 10.90 -9.27 5.71
CA GLY A 355 12.03 -10.20 5.81
C GLY A 355 11.98 -11.14 7.01
N LEU A 356 10.88 -11.17 7.76
CA LEU A 356 10.70 -12.02 8.94
C LEU A 356 10.99 -13.51 8.68
N PRO A 357 11.49 -14.25 9.68
CA PRO A 357 11.50 -15.70 9.64
C PRO A 357 10.09 -16.24 9.33
N MET A 358 10.03 -17.13 8.34
CA MET A 358 8.78 -17.73 7.88
C MET A 358 8.92 -19.24 7.97
N LEU A 359 8.27 -19.84 8.97
CA LEU A 359 8.29 -21.29 9.15
C LEU A 359 7.16 -21.92 8.33
N VAL A 360 7.53 -22.70 7.32
CA VAL A 360 6.57 -23.46 6.52
C VAL A 360 6.10 -24.67 7.33
N THR A 361 4.83 -24.69 7.70
CA THR A 361 4.23 -25.79 8.48
C THR A 361 3.68 -26.89 7.57
N SER A 362 3.24 -26.53 6.37
CA SER A 362 2.75 -27.47 5.36
C SER A 362 2.86 -26.89 3.97
N ALA A 363 3.35 -27.68 3.00
CA ALA A 363 3.45 -27.28 1.60
C ALA A 363 2.89 -28.39 0.69
N PHE A 364 3.75 -29.13 -0.03
CA PHE A 364 3.30 -30.21 -0.91
C PHE A 364 2.63 -31.33 -0.08
N ARG A 365 1.42 -31.71 -0.46
CA ARG A 365 0.61 -32.72 0.26
C ARG A 365 -0.21 -33.56 -0.72
N PRO A 366 0.38 -34.62 -1.32
CA PRO A 366 -0.34 -35.49 -2.25
C PRO A 366 -1.40 -36.34 -1.54
N ASP A 367 -2.28 -36.99 -2.30
CA ASP A 367 -3.57 -37.54 -1.82
C ASP A 367 -3.54 -38.44 -0.58
N PRO A 368 -2.55 -39.35 -0.37
CA PRO A 368 -2.49 -40.13 0.87
C PRO A 368 -2.34 -39.23 2.12
N TRP A 369 -1.46 -38.24 2.05
CA TRP A 369 -1.20 -37.29 3.14
C TRP A 369 -2.30 -36.23 3.27
N ASN A 370 -2.91 -35.80 2.16
CA ASN A 370 -3.99 -34.81 2.19
C ASN A 370 -5.22 -35.37 2.90
N ARG A 371 -5.56 -36.64 2.64
CA ARG A 371 -6.63 -37.34 3.36
C ARG A 371 -6.32 -37.50 4.84
N GLN A 372 -5.09 -37.90 5.19
CA GLN A 372 -4.67 -38.05 6.58
C GLN A 372 -4.76 -36.73 7.38
N ALA A 373 -4.46 -35.60 6.74
CA ALA A 373 -4.57 -34.28 7.34
C ALA A 373 -6.01 -33.70 7.35
N GLY A 374 -7.02 -34.46 6.87
CA GLY A 374 -8.39 -33.97 6.75
C GLY A 374 -8.57 -32.84 5.72
N GLY A 375 -7.67 -32.73 4.74
CA GLY A 375 -7.67 -31.67 3.74
C GLY A 375 -8.79 -31.84 2.71
N SER A 376 -9.24 -30.71 2.15
CA SER A 376 -10.21 -30.69 1.05
C SER A 376 -9.73 -31.50 -0.16
N SER A 377 -10.67 -32.16 -0.88
CA SER A 377 -10.38 -32.88 -2.12
C SER A 377 -9.84 -31.97 -3.23
N LEU A 378 -10.18 -30.67 -3.17
CA LEU A 378 -9.76 -29.61 -4.08
C LEU A 378 -8.59 -28.77 -3.51
N SER A 379 -7.86 -29.29 -2.53
CA SER A 379 -6.71 -28.64 -1.90
C SER A 379 -5.57 -28.41 -2.89
N THR A 380 -5.17 -27.15 -3.06
CA THR A 380 -4.03 -26.72 -3.89
C THR A 380 -2.67 -27.20 -3.37
N HIS A 381 -2.60 -27.68 -2.12
CA HIS A 381 -1.40 -28.36 -1.58
C HIS A 381 -1.09 -29.66 -2.33
N LYS A 382 -2.11 -30.34 -2.86
CA LYS A 382 -1.95 -31.58 -3.64
C LYS A 382 -1.14 -31.37 -4.92
N ASP A 383 -1.23 -30.18 -5.48
CA ASP A 383 -0.60 -29.80 -6.73
C ASP A 383 0.74 -29.08 -6.51
N GLY A 384 1.17 -28.89 -5.26
CA GLY A 384 2.39 -28.13 -4.93
C GLY A 384 2.23 -26.63 -5.12
N ARG A 385 1.02 -26.10 -4.97
CA ARG A 385 0.69 -24.69 -5.24
C ARG A 385 0.39 -23.87 -4.00
N ALA A 386 0.47 -24.45 -2.80
CA ALA A 386 0.11 -23.79 -1.57
C ALA A 386 1.08 -24.09 -0.43
N ILE A 387 1.26 -23.10 0.44
CA ILE A 387 1.91 -23.27 1.74
C ILE A 387 1.02 -22.73 2.85
N ASP A 388 1.09 -23.41 3.99
CA ASP A 388 0.71 -22.89 5.29
C ASP A 388 2.01 -22.53 6.01
N PHE A 389 2.03 -21.36 6.65
CA PHE A 389 3.21 -20.87 7.33
C PHE A 389 2.85 -20.09 8.59
N THR A 390 3.82 -19.99 9.49
CA THR A 390 3.78 -19.12 10.67
C THR A 390 4.93 -18.13 10.59
N THR A 391 4.74 -16.96 11.18
CA THR A 391 5.83 -16.02 11.48
C THR A 391 5.77 -15.70 12.98
N GLU A 392 6.69 -14.87 13.45
CA GLU A 392 6.61 -14.31 14.81
C GLU A 392 5.38 -13.41 15.01
N ARG A 393 4.71 -12.99 13.91
CA ARG A 393 3.50 -12.18 13.92
C ARG A 393 2.24 -13.05 13.81
N PRO A 394 1.12 -12.61 14.41
CA PRO A 394 -0.18 -13.26 14.22
C PRO A 394 -0.60 -13.33 12.75
N SER A 395 -1.29 -14.41 12.38
CA SER A 395 -1.73 -14.63 10.99
C SER A 395 -2.61 -13.50 10.45
N ARG A 396 -3.43 -12.86 11.30
CA ARG A 396 -4.25 -11.70 10.94
C ARG A 396 -3.40 -10.49 10.55
N GLN A 397 -2.24 -10.30 11.17
CA GLN A 397 -1.34 -9.22 10.81
C GLN A 397 -0.64 -9.52 9.48
N ASN A 398 -0.16 -10.75 9.29
CA ASN A 398 0.38 -11.20 8.00
C ASN A 398 -0.68 -11.03 6.89
N TRP A 399 -1.93 -11.40 7.17
CA TRP A 399 -3.05 -11.22 6.25
C TRP A 399 -3.25 -9.76 5.87
N ARG A 400 -3.31 -8.85 6.85
CA ARG A 400 -3.53 -7.41 6.59
C ARG A 400 -2.45 -6.82 5.67
N ILE A 401 -1.20 -7.26 5.83
CA ILE A 401 -0.07 -6.84 4.97
C ILE A 401 -0.21 -7.43 3.56
N LEU A 402 -0.56 -8.71 3.46
CA LEU A 402 -0.56 -9.44 2.20
C LEU A 402 -1.82 -9.22 1.37
N ASP A 403 -3.01 -9.12 1.97
CA ASP A 403 -4.28 -9.01 1.26
C ASP A 403 -4.27 -7.97 0.13
N PRO A 404 -3.87 -6.69 0.33
CA PRO A 404 -3.93 -5.69 -0.74
C PRO A 404 -3.07 -6.04 -1.95
N ILE A 405 -1.93 -6.72 -1.73
CA ILE A 405 -0.87 -6.90 -2.72
C ILE A 405 -0.71 -8.34 -3.24
N PHE A 406 -1.24 -9.34 -2.53
CA PHE A 406 -1.03 -10.75 -2.84
C PHE A 406 -1.97 -11.18 -3.98
N PRO A 407 -1.44 -11.60 -5.15
CA PRO A 407 -2.28 -11.81 -6.34
C PRO A 407 -2.98 -13.18 -6.38
N GLY A 408 -2.58 -14.13 -5.52
CA GLY A 408 -3.15 -15.49 -5.46
C GLY A 408 -4.16 -15.69 -4.32
N GLY A 409 -4.29 -16.93 -3.84
CA GLY A 409 -5.11 -17.26 -2.68
C GLY A 409 -4.39 -16.88 -1.38
N LEU A 410 -5.13 -16.32 -0.44
CA LEU A 410 -4.64 -15.96 0.89
C LEU A 410 -5.71 -16.45 1.89
N GLY A 411 -5.28 -17.17 2.93
CA GLY A 411 -6.13 -17.80 3.94
C GLY A 411 -5.66 -17.49 5.35
N ILE A 412 -6.57 -17.38 6.33
CA ILE A 412 -6.25 -17.55 7.76
C ILE A 412 -7.13 -18.62 8.38
N TYR A 413 -6.63 -19.26 9.43
CA TYR A 413 -7.34 -20.35 10.10
C TYR A 413 -7.87 -19.90 11.46
N SER A 414 -9.19 -19.90 11.64
CA SER A 414 -9.82 -19.55 12.93
C SER A 414 -9.33 -20.41 14.09
N ARG A 415 -9.04 -21.70 13.83
CA ARG A 415 -8.51 -22.65 14.82
C ARG A 415 -6.99 -22.55 15.04
N PHE A 416 -6.26 -21.92 14.10
CA PHE A 416 -4.80 -21.80 14.15
C PHE A 416 -4.41 -20.33 13.91
N PRO A 417 -4.58 -19.44 14.91
CA PRO A 417 -4.46 -18.00 14.74
C PRO A 417 -3.03 -17.52 14.41
N GLN A 418 -2.03 -18.38 14.52
CA GLN A 418 -0.65 -18.09 14.10
C GLN A 418 -0.36 -18.51 12.65
N MET A 419 -1.24 -19.31 12.05
CA MET A 419 -1.03 -19.90 10.73
C MET A 419 -1.74 -19.11 9.65
N ALA A 420 -0.98 -18.68 8.65
CA ALA A 420 -1.49 -18.08 7.43
C ALA A 420 -1.31 -19.07 6.26
N HIS A 421 -2.12 -18.90 5.23
CA HIS A 421 -2.06 -19.68 4.01
C HIS A 421 -1.82 -18.77 2.81
N ILE A 422 -0.97 -19.22 1.89
CA ILE A 422 -0.91 -18.65 0.54
C ILE A 422 -0.94 -19.75 -0.52
N ASP A 423 -1.53 -19.43 -1.67
CA ASP A 423 -1.40 -20.26 -2.86
C ASP A 423 -1.26 -19.44 -4.16
N ILE A 424 -0.65 -20.06 -5.17
CA ILE A 424 -0.33 -19.44 -6.46
C ILE A 424 -1.44 -19.64 -7.52
N ARG A 425 -2.71 -19.70 -7.12
CA ARG A 425 -3.82 -19.67 -8.10
C ARG A 425 -3.80 -18.35 -8.90
N PRO A 426 -4.32 -18.33 -10.15
CA PRO A 426 -4.19 -17.18 -11.04
C PRO A 426 -5.16 -16.03 -10.73
N TYR A 427 -5.96 -16.15 -9.67
CA TYR A 427 -6.96 -15.15 -9.26
C TYR A 427 -6.91 -14.95 -7.74
N ARG A 428 -7.38 -13.79 -7.29
CA ARG A 428 -7.48 -13.50 -5.85
C ARG A 428 -8.59 -14.34 -5.22
N ALA A 429 -8.25 -15.06 -4.15
CA ALA A 429 -9.20 -15.75 -3.27
C ALA A 429 -8.84 -15.48 -1.81
N ARG A 430 -9.85 -15.34 -0.94
CA ARG A 430 -9.72 -14.96 0.47
C ARG A 430 -10.64 -15.82 1.32
N TRP A 431 -10.15 -16.39 2.42
CA TRP A 431 -10.95 -17.15 3.38
C TRP A 431 -10.40 -17.10 4.81
#